data_AF-A0A1Y4ABY8-F1
#
_entry.id   AF-A0A1Y4ABY8-F1
#
_cell.length_a   1.000
_cell.length_b   1.000
_cell.length_c   1.000
_cell.angle_alpha   90.00
_cell.angle_beta   90.00
_cell.angle_gamma   90.00
#
_symmetry.space_group_name_H-M   'P 1'
#
loop_
_entity.id
_entity.type
_entity.pdbx_description
1 polymer ?
#
loop_
_entity_poly.entity_id
_entity_poly.type
_entity_poly.pdbx_seq_one_letter_code
_entity_poly.pdbx_strand_id
1 'polypeptide(L)'
;MHLWMFFGQVPNSGNVFNVPKYQSLKIGEGTGTFTLTGTSTEIKLTYPDGTKASDYSALVAQITPEGANGTYTDIDSRSTDANGWSVTSNLEEAKVVVTAGSGKALLRVTLIQANGNEVTASRIVENLGYTVSEDGKTYTVYNADGLIAWGNAVNVEKGQYRYTNCILTADINMQDKTWAGVCTGNSEWFAGTFDGGGHTISNLTYTCEQDAAFIKKASENCIIKNVTFKDLEMIATSHSAGGIIKQASGSTIVMNCHVVGGKVISTGLGQAGGIIGFITSENVKVYACSSSAEIQSKSWRGGIVGDNGGNYAHKGGTIVACYATGNVVELTPNAVSNDAGVIVGANYGTITSCYWANDELDCGYNVYEGVGAGGKFKEENIENKVTDNNWDAAITAMNQALATANIKNYTWIKNTGDDAENHPLIILAD
;
A
#
# COMPACT_ATOMS: atom_id res chain seq x y z
N MET A 1 -52.87 -64.34 -43.42
CA MET A 1 -53.94 -63.36 -43.18
C MET A 1 -53.35 -61.99 -43.49
N HIS A 2 -53.83 -61.35 -44.57
CA HIS A 2 -53.48 -59.99 -44.96
C HIS A 2 -54.12 -58.99 -43.99
N LEU A 3 -53.45 -57.87 -43.64
CA LEU A 3 -53.99 -56.50 -43.79
C LEU A 3 -52.95 -55.38 -43.50
N TRP A 4 -52.58 -54.68 -44.57
CA TRP A 4 -52.28 -53.24 -44.76
C TRP A 4 -52.05 -52.30 -43.57
N MET A 5 -51.05 -51.40 -43.70
CA MET A 5 -51.19 -49.98 -43.34
C MET A 5 -50.37 -49.07 -44.28
N PHE A 6 -50.94 -47.90 -44.52
CA PHE A 6 -50.75 -46.92 -45.60
C PHE A 6 -49.37 -46.23 -45.66
N PHE A 7 -48.90 -45.96 -46.88
CA PHE A 7 -47.95 -44.88 -47.17
C PHE A 7 -48.67 -43.53 -47.08
N GLY A 8 -48.39 -42.77 -46.02
CA GLY A 8 -48.66 -41.33 -45.96
C GLY A 8 -47.40 -40.57 -46.37
N GLN A 9 -47.41 -39.98 -47.56
CA GLN A 9 -46.37 -39.08 -48.04
C GLN A 9 -46.47 -37.77 -47.23
N VAL A 10 -45.49 -37.50 -46.35
CA VAL A 10 -45.34 -36.17 -45.74
C VAL A 10 -44.63 -35.27 -46.76
N PRO A 11 -45.15 -34.08 -47.07
CA PRO A 11 -44.49 -33.16 -48.00
C PRO A 11 -43.15 -32.75 -47.42
N ASN A 12 -42.09 -32.93 -48.20
CA ASN A 12 -40.75 -32.48 -47.89
C ASN A 12 -40.70 -30.94 -48.10
N SER A 13 -41.31 -30.17 -47.19
CA SER A 13 -41.03 -28.73 -47.10
C SER A 13 -39.68 -28.58 -46.40
N GLY A 14 -38.62 -28.50 -47.21
CA GLY A 14 -37.23 -28.48 -46.79
C GLY A 14 -36.85 -27.26 -45.94
N ASN A 15 -37.29 -27.24 -44.69
CA ASN A 15 -36.64 -26.43 -43.66
C ASN A 15 -35.42 -27.23 -43.18
N VAL A 16 -34.31 -27.06 -43.89
CA VAL A 16 -33.00 -27.51 -43.42
C VAL A 16 -32.66 -26.64 -42.20
N PHE A 17 -32.78 -27.20 -40.99
CA PHE A 17 -32.22 -26.57 -39.80
C PHE A 17 -30.69 -26.69 -39.89
N ASN A 18 -30.07 -25.72 -40.54
CA ASN A 18 -28.61 -25.60 -40.56
C ASN A 18 -28.16 -25.23 -39.15
N VAL A 19 -27.73 -26.24 -38.38
CA VAL A 19 -26.98 -26.01 -37.15
C VAL A 19 -25.68 -25.33 -37.56
N PRO A 20 -25.41 -24.07 -37.13
CA PRO A 20 -24.15 -23.42 -37.45
C PRO A 20 -23.00 -24.31 -36.95
N LYS A 21 -21.98 -24.49 -37.81
CA LYS A 21 -20.72 -25.11 -37.40
C LYS A 21 -20.27 -24.42 -36.10
N TYR A 22 -19.81 -25.18 -35.11
CA TYR A 22 -19.34 -24.62 -33.84
C TYR A 22 -18.29 -23.52 -34.12
N GLN A 23 -18.69 -22.27 -33.97
CA GLN A 23 -17.90 -21.08 -34.27
C GLN A 23 -17.47 -20.47 -32.95
N SER A 24 -16.31 -20.90 -32.43
CA SER A 24 -15.85 -20.43 -31.12
C SER A 24 -15.14 -19.09 -31.24
N LEU A 25 -15.82 -18.01 -30.88
CA LEU A 25 -15.17 -16.76 -30.49
C LEU A 25 -14.35 -17.03 -29.21
N LYS A 26 -13.09 -16.59 -29.18
CA LYS A 26 -12.22 -16.72 -27.99
C LYS A 26 -11.83 -15.35 -27.45
N ILE A 27 -11.76 -15.25 -26.13
CA ILE A 27 -11.37 -14.04 -25.39
C ILE A 27 -10.00 -14.31 -24.76
N GLY A 28 -8.94 -13.77 -25.36
CA GLY A 28 -7.56 -14.02 -24.94
C GLY A 28 -7.10 -15.47 -25.13
N GLU A 29 -5.86 -15.74 -24.76
CA GLU A 29 -5.27 -17.08 -24.80
C GLU A 29 -5.60 -17.91 -23.56
N GLY A 30 -5.57 -19.23 -23.69
CA GLY A 30 -5.82 -20.19 -22.59
C GLY A 30 -7.29 -20.42 -22.25
N THR A 31 -7.53 -21.08 -21.11
CA THR A 31 -8.87 -21.40 -20.58
C THR A 31 -9.02 -20.92 -19.13
N GLY A 32 -10.25 -20.84 -18.63
CA GLY A 32 -10.53 -20.41 -17.26
C GLY A 32 -10.47 -18.89 -17.05
N THR A 33 -10.12 -18.45 -15.84
CA THR A 33 -9.98 -17.03 -15.49
C THR A 33 -8.82 -16.38 -16.24
N PHE A 34 -9.01 -15.14 -16.67
CA PHE A 34 -7.98 -14.31 -17.28
C PHE A 34 -7.53 -13.24 -16.28
N THR A 35 -6.28 -13.32 -15.81
CA THR A 35 -5.72 -12.33 -14.89
C THR A 35 -5.26 -11.09 -15.66
N LEU A 36 -5.73 -9.93 -15.23
CA LEU A 36 -5.34 -8.63 -15.78
C LEU A 36 -4.00 -8.19 -15.22
N THR A 37 -3.26 -7.43 -16.02
CA THR A 37 -1.97 -6.85 -15.64
C THR A 37 -2.11 -5.33 -15.63
N GLY A 38 -2.29 -4.76 -14.44
CA GLY A 38 -2.43 -3.31 -14.26
C GLY A 38 -3.89 -2.83 -14.30
N THR A 39 -4.07 -1.51 -14.42
CA THR A 39 -5.38 -0.84 -14.38
C THR A 39 -6.14 -0.92 -15.69
N SER A 40 -5.45 -1.14 -16.81
CA SER A 40 -6.05 -1.31 -18.14
C SER A 40 -5.30 -2.40 -18.91
N THR A 41 -6.04 -3.34 -19.50
CA THR A 41 -5.46 -4.48 -20.22
C THR A 41 -6.17 -4.68 -21.55
N GLU A 42 -5.38 -4.76 -22.62
CA GLU A 42 -5.87 -5.17 -23.94
C GLU A 42 -5.97 -6.69 -24.03
N ILE A 43 -7.15 -7.19 -24.40
CA ILE A 43 -7.41 -8.61 -24.60
C ILE A 43 -7.74 -8.84 -26.07
N LYS A 44 -6.86 -9.57 -26.75
CA LYS A 44 -7.08 -9.99 -28.14
C LYS A 44 -8.21 -11.02 -28.21
N LEU A 45 -9.03 -10.91 -29.23
CA LEU A 45 -10.08 -11.85 -29.57
C LEU A 45 -9.64 -12.71 -30.75
N THR A 46 -10.04 -13.98 -30.73
CA THR A 46 -9.89 -14.86 -31.90
C THR A 46 -11.26 -15.10 -32.48
N TYR A 47 -11.48 -14.61 -33.70
CA TYR A 47 -12.74 -14.82 -34.42
C TYR A 47 -12.93 -16.29 -34.78
N PRO A 48 -14.19 -16.71 -34.98
CA PRO A 48 -14.48 -18.04 -35.49
C PRO A 48 -13.68 -18.40 -36.75
N ASP A 49 -13.27 -19.66 -36.83
CA ASP A 49 -12.45 -20.15 -37.95
C ASP A 49 -13.05 -19.80 -39.31
N GLY A 50 -12.26 -19.14 -40.15
CA GLY A 50 -12.65 -18.75 -41.50
C GLY A 50 -13.47 -17.46 -41.58
N THR A 51 -13.61 -16.72 -40.49
CA THR A 51 -14.26 -15.39 -40.45
C THR A 51 -13.25 -14.26 -40.22
N LYS A 52 -13.63 -13.04 -40.57
CA LYS A 52 -12.84 -11.80 -40.43
C LYS A 52 -13.74 -10.64 -39.96
N ALA A 53 -13.14 -9.52 -39.56
CA ALA A 53 -13.87 -8.35 -39.04
C ALA A 53 -15.02 -7.90 -39.96
N SER A 54 -14.80 -7.87 -41.28
CA SER A 54 -15.80 -7.47 -42.27
C SER A 54 -17.01 -8.40 -42.42
N ASP A 55 -16.98 -9.60 -41.83
CA ASP A 55 -18.14 -10.50 -41.79
C ASP A 55 -19.13 -10.11 -40.67
N TYR A 56 -18.75 -9.16 -39.81
CA TYR A 56 -19.51 -8.70 -38.66
C TYR A 56 -19.85 -7.22 -38.79
N SER A 57 -21.04 -6.86 -38.31
CA SER A 57 -21.56 -5.49 -38.30
C SER A 57 -21.22 -4.73 -37.01
N ALA A 58 -20.98 -5.46 -35.92
CA ALA A 58 -20.62 -4.89 -34.63
C ALA A 58 -19.90 -5.90 -33.72
N LEU A 59 -19.13 -5.36 -32.78
CA LEU A 59 -18.55 -6.07 -31.64
C LEU A 59 -19.03 -5.39 -30.35
N VAL A 60 -19.85 -6.10 -29.58
CA VAL A 60 -20.39 -5.61 -28.30
C VAL A 60 -19.63 -6.27 -27.17
N ALA A 61 -19.14 -5.48 -26.21
CA ALA A 61 -18.52 -5.98 -25.00
C ALA A 61 -19.28 -5.48 -23.78
N GLN A 62 -19.43 -6.34 -22.78
CA GLN A 62 -20.08 -6.08 -21.51
C GLN A 62 -19.23 -6.68 -20.39
N ILE A 63 -19.16 -6.00 -19.25
CA ILE A 63 -18.42 -6.49 -18.09
C ILE A 63 -19.28 -6.41 -16.85
N THR A 64 -19.37 -7.49 -16.09
CA THR A 64 -20.24 -7.64 -14.93
C THR A 64 -19.45 -8.03 -13.70
N PRO A 65 -19.34 -7.18 -12.66
CA PRO A 65 -18.64 -7.52 -11.43
C PRO A 65 -19.23 -8.75 -10.75
N GLU A 66 -18.38 -9.54 -10.09
CA GLU A 66 -18.83 -10.62 -9.22
C GLU A 66 -19.45 -10.05 -7.93
N GLY A 67 -20.66 -10.51 -7.57
CA GLY A 67 -21.34 -10.11 -6.33
C GLY A 67 -20.87 -10.91 -5.11
N ALA A 68 -21.27 -10.48 -3.91
CA ALA A 68 -20.84 -11.02 -2.61
C ALA A 68 -21.06 -12.55 -2.43
N ASN A 69 -21.96 -13.16 -3.20
CA ASN A 69 -22.27 -14.60 -3.13
C ASN A 69 -21.61 -15.43 -4.24
N GLY A 70 -20.66 -14.87 -5.00
CA GLY A 70 -20.11 -15.52 -6.21
C GLY A 70 -21.11 -15.56 -7.37
N THR A 71 -22.20 -14.80 -7.27
CA THR A 71 -23.22 -14.64 -8.31
C THR A 71 -22.93 -13.38 -9.10
N TYR A 72 -22.84 -13.52 -10.43
CA TYR A 72 -22.85 -12.37 -11.33
C TYR A 72 -24.27 -11.82 -11.40
N THR A 73 -24.48 -10.63 -10.86
CA THR A 73 -25.78 -9.93 -10.96
C THR A 73 -25.87 -9.28 -12.33
N ASP A 74 -27.00 -9.45 -13.03
CA ASP A 74 -27.21 -8.75 -14.31
C ASP A 74 -27.01 -7.24 -14.10
N ILE A 75 -26.22 -6.65 -14.99
CA ILE A 75 -26.13 -5.21 -15.11
C ILE A 75 -27.38 -4.77 -15.89
N ASP A 76 -28.35 -4.20 -15.20
CA ASP A 76 -29.68 -3.85 -15.75
C ASP A 76 -29.66 -2.80 -16.88
N SER A 77 -28.49 -2.33 -17.32
CA SER A 77 -28.34 -1.45 -18.49
C SER A 77 -26.89 -1.40 -18.93
N ARG A 78 -26.59 -1.06 -20.19
CA ARG A 78 -25.23 -0.93 -20.76
C ARG A 78 -24.38 0.13 -20.03
N SER A 79 -24.00 -0.12 -18.79
CA SER A 79 -23.16 0.78 -18.02
C SER A 79 -21.73 0.60 -18.47
N THR A 80 -21.11 1.70 -18.90
CA THR A 80 -19.68 1.77 -19.18
C THR A 80 -18.82 1.71 -17.93
N ASP A 81 -19.42 1.78 -16.73
CA ASP A 81 -18.71 1.67 -15.46
C ASP A 81 -19.60 0.95 -14.43
N ALA A 82 -19.15 -0.19 -13.92
CA ALA A 82 -19.81 -0.91 -12.84
C ALA A 82 -18.77 -1.27 -11.78
N ASN A 83 -18.82 -0.60 -10.63
CA ASN A 83 -17.87 -0.80 -9.53
C ASN A 83 -16.39 -0.70 -9.98
N GLY A 84 -16.07 0.28 -10.84
CA GLY A 84 -14.72 0.52 -11.36
C GLY A 84 -14.32 -0.37 -12.55
N TRP A 85 -15.18 -1.32 -12.95
CA TRP A 85 -14.97 -2.13 -14.15
C TRP A 85 -15.56 -1.44 -15.38
N SER A 86 -14.76 -1.32 -16.44
CA SER A 86 -15.24 -0.86 -17.76
C SER A 86 -14.64 -1.69 -18.89
N VAL A 87 -15.32 -1.72 -20.03
CA VAL A 87 -14.82 -2.37 -21.24
C VAL A 87 -15.15 -1.57 -22.49
N THR A 88 -14.18 -1.47 -23.39
CA THR A 88 -14.37 -0.96 -24.76
C THR A 88 -13.99 -2.04 -25.76
N SER A 89 -14.56 -1.97 -26.95
CA SER A 89 -14.33 -2.95 -28.03
C SER A 89 -13.82 -2.29 -29.30
N ASN A 90 -13.00 -3.02 -30.05
CA ASN A 90 -12.54 -2.63 -31.38
C ASN A 90 -12.66 -3.84 -32.32
N LEU A 91 -13.63 -3.76 -33.23
CA LEU A 91 -13.94 -4.82 -34.20
C LEU A 91 -12.83 -5.00 -35.25
N GLU A 92 -12.23 -3.92 -35.73
CA GLU A 92 -11.21 -4.00 -36.78
C GLU A 92 -9.92 -4.65 -36.26
N GLU A 93 -9.56 -4.33 -35.02
CA GLU A 93 -8.37 -4.90 -34.36
C GLU A 93 -8.65 -6.22 -33.62
N ALA A 94 -9.89 -6.71 -33.65
CA ALA A 94 -10.34 -7.90 -32.93
C ALA A 94 -9.89 -7.90 -31.46
N LYS A 95 -10.19 -6.83 -30.72
CA LYS A 95 -9.78 -6.69 -29.32
C LYS A 95 -10.84 -6.03 -28.45
N VAL A 96 -10.71 -6.24 -27.15
CA VAL A 96 -11.37 -5.44 -26.12
C VAL A 96 -10.32 -4.85 -25.17
N VAL A 97 -10.60 -3.68 -24.60
CA VAL A 97 -9.77 -3.06 -23.57
C VAL A 97 -10.59 -3.03 -22.30
N VAL A 98 -10.11 -3.74 -21.27
CA VAL A 98 -10.77 -3.81 -19.97
C VAL A 98 -10.04 -2.89 -19.00
N THR A 99 -10.76 -1.92 -18.43
CA THR A 99 -10.29 -1.18 -17.26
C THR A 99 -10.70 -1.97 -16.02
N ALA A 100 -9.73 -2.26 -15.17
CA ALA A 100 -9.88 -3.16 -14.06
C ALA A 100 -10.50 -2.45 -12.85
N GLY A 101 -11.63 -2.98 -12.36
CA GLY A 101 -12.09 -2.74 -11.00
C GLY A 101 -11.40 -3.69 -10.01
N SER A 102 -11.91 -3.78 -8.78
CA SER A 102 -11.42 -4.74 -7.78
C SER A 102 -12.03 -6.13 -7.98
N GLY A 103 -11.25 -7.18 -7.70
CA GLY A 103 -11.74 -8.56 -7.66
C GLY A 103 -11.94 -9.22 -9.04
N LYS A 104 -13.06 -9.92 -9.21
CA LYS A 104 -13.42 -10.63 -10.44
C LYS A 104 -14.61 -10.00 -11.14
N ALA A 105 -14.65 -10.17 -12.46
CA ALA A 105 -15.80 -9.81 -13.29
C ALA A 105 -16.00 -10.82 -14.42
N LEU A 106 -17.24 -10.97 -14.88
CA LEU A 106 -17.56 -11.71 -16.10
C LEU A 106 -17.49 -10.75 -17.29
N LEU A 107 -16.53 -10.97 -18.18
CA LEU A 107 -16.47 -10.32 -19.49
C LEU A 107 -17.29 -11.13 -20.49
N ARG A 108 -18.28 -10.51 -21.12
CA ARG A 108 -19.07 -11.07 -22.21
C ARG A 108 -18.81 -10.27 -23.48
N VAL A 109 -18.53 -10.97 -24.57
CA VAL A 109 -18.25 -10.39 -25.88
C VAL A 109 -19.14 -11.04 -26.93
N THR A 110 -19.82 -10.23 -27.72
CA THR A 110 -20.78 -10.66 -28.73
C THR A 110 -20.44 -10.04 -30.08
N LEU A 111 -20.20 -10.88 -31.07
CA LEU A 111 -20.10 -10.49 -32.47
C LEU A 111 -21.49 -10.55 -33.12
N ILE A 112 -21.90 -9.47 -33.79
CA ILE A 112 -23.18 -9.40 -34.51
C ILE A 112 -22.91 -9.54 -36.00
N GLN A 113 -23.33 -10.65 -36.60
CA GLN A 113 -23.22 -10.90 -38.04
C GLN A 113 -24.16 -9.99 -38.85
N ALA A 114 -23.84 -9.76 -40.13
CA ALA A 114 -24.66 -8.91 -41.01
C ALA A 114 -26.10 -9.42 -41.21
N ASN A 115 -26.36 -10.70 -40.97
CA ASN A 115 -27.71 -11.31 -41.02
C ASN A 115 -28.47 -11.21 -39.67
N GLY A 116 -27.89 -10.55 -38.66
CA GLY A 116 -28.47 -10.39 -37.33
C GLY A 116 -28.18 -11.53 -36.35
N ASN A 117 -27.47 -12.59 -36.75
CA ASN A 117 -27.08 -13.66 -35.83
C ASN A 117 -25.95 -13.21 -34.90
N GLU A 118 -25.93 -13.78 -33.70
CA GLU A 118 -24.93 -13.47 -32.67
C GLU A 118 -23.99 -14.65 -32.41
N VAL A 119 -22.71 -14.33 -32.21
CA VAL A 119 -21.71 -15.26 -31.67
C VAL A 119 -21.16 -14.66 -30.38
N THR A 120 -21.44 -15.32 -29.27
CA THR A 120 -21.10 -14.82 -27.93
C THR A 120 -20.07 -15.72 -27.26
N ALA A 121 -19.10 -15.09 -26.59
CA ALA A 121 -18.17 -15.73 -25.68
C ALA A 121 -18.20 -15.01 -24.33
N SER A 122 -17.87 -15.73 -23.26
CA SER A 122 -17.71 -15.14 -21.94
C SER A 122 -16.51 -15.71 -21.21
N ARG A 123 -15.81 -14.89 -20.45
CA ARG A 123 -14.66 -15.29 -19.65
C ARG A 123 -14.63 -14.49 -18.36
N ILE A 124 -14.26 -15.16 -17.25
CA ILE A 124 -14.00 -14.47 -15.99
C ILE A 124 -12.67 -13.74 -16.13
N VAL A 125 -12.64 -12.47 -15.79
CA VAL A 125 -11.42 -11.67 -15.65
C VAL A 125 -11.19 -11.36 -14.17
N GLU A 126 -9.94 -11.26 -13.77
CA GLU A 126 -9.56 -11.00 -12.38
C GLU A 126 -8.44 -9.97 -12.31
N ASN A 127 -8.60 -8.98 -11.44
CA ASN A 127 -7.54 -8.05 -11.09
C ASN A 127 -6.99 -8.41 -9.71
N LEU A 128 -5.79 -9.00 -9.69
CA LEU A 128 -5.13 -9.35 -8.43
C LEU A 128 -4.59 -8.12 -7.70
N GLY A 129 -4.38 -7.00 -8.40
CA GLY A 129 -3.79 -5.80 -7.81
C GLY A 129 -2.27 -5.77 -7.73
N TYR A 130 -1.62 -6.81 -8.24
CA TYR A 130 -0.18 -6.92 -8.28
C TYR A 130 0.29 -7.77 -9.47
N THR A 131 1.59 -7.67 -9.77
CA THR A 131 2.34 -8.68 -10.52
C THR A 131 3.54 -9.13 -9.69
N VAL A 132 4.12 -10.29 -10.02
CA VAL A 132 5.32 -10.80 -9.35
C VAL A 132 6.42 -11.02 -10.39
N SER A 133 7.65 -10.64 -10.06
CA SER A 133 8.84 -10.91 -10.87
C SER A 133 9.02 -12.42 -11.14
N GLU A 134 9.76 -12.76 -12.19
CA GLU A 134 10.00 -14.17 -12.60
C GLU A 134 10.64 -15.01 -11.48
N ASP A 135 11.47 -14.41 -10.64
CA ASP A 135 12.09 -15.07 -9.49
C ASP A 135 11.15 -15.25 -8.28
N GLY A 136 9.92 -14.75 -8.38
CA GLY A 136 8.90 -14.83 -7.33
C GLY A 136 9.12 -13.89 -6.15
N LYS A 137 10.11 -12.98 -6.19
CA LYS A 137 10.55 -12.23 -5.01
C LYS A 137 10.08 -10.79 -4.94
N THR A 138 9.63 -10.18 -6.03
CA THR A 138 9.27 -8.76 -6.06
C THR A 138 7.85 -8.59 -6.54
N TYR A 139 7.02 -8.01 -5.67
CA TYR A 139 5.64 -7.65 -5.97
C TYR A 139 5.62 -6.22 -6.51
N THR A 140 5.02 -6.02 -7.68
CA THR A 140 4.66 -4.69 -8.20
C THR A 140 3.19 -4.49 -7.89
N VAL A 141 2.86 -3.59 -6.96
CA VAL A 141 1.53 -3.42 -6.36
C VAL A 141 0.88 -2.12 -6.82
N TYR A 142 -0.39 -2.19 -7.22
CA TYR A 142 -1.15 -1.05 -7.74
C TYR A 142 -2.59 -0.95 -7.21
N ASN A 143 -3.00 -1.80 -6.25
CA ASN A 143 -4.22 -1.60 -5.48
C ASN A 143 -4.11 -2.25 -4.07
N ALA A 144 -5.15 -2.11 -3.26
CA ALA A 144 -5.18 -2.61 -1.88
C ALA A 144 -5.11 -4.14 -1.77
N ASP A 145 -5.74 -4.88 -2.69
CA ASP A 145 -5.70 -6.34 -2.70
C ASP A 145 -4.26 -6.84 -2.97
N GLY A 146 -3.52 -6.13 -3.84
CA GLY A 146 -2.11 -6.40 -4.06
C GLY A 146 -1.20 -6.10 -2.87
N LEU A 147 -1.48 -5.03 -2.13
CA LEU A 147 -0.73 -4.71 -0.90
C LEU A 147 -0.92 -5.81 0.16
N ILE A 148 -2.16 -6.26 0.34
CA ILE A 148 -2.52 -7.38 1.23
C ILE A 148 -1.85 -8.67 0.77
N ALA A 149 -1.86 -8.96 -0.53
CA ALA A 149 -1.21 -10.14 -1.09
C ALA A 149 0.30 -10.15 -0.81
N TRP A 150 0.99 -9.01 -0.99
CA TRP A 150 2.40 -8.88 -0.63
C TRP A 150 2.63 -9.12 0.87
N GLY A 151 1.86 -8.48 1.75
CA GLY A 151 2.01 -8.65 3.20
C GLY A 151 1.81 -10.10 3.65
N ASN A 152 0.82 -10.78 3.06
CA ASN A 152 0.58 -12.20 3.28
C ASN A 152 1.72 -13.08 2.77
N ALA A 153 2.28 -12.77 1.58
CA ALA A 153 3.41 -13.49 1.02
C ALA A 153 4.65 -13.42 1.92
N VAL A 154 4.94 -12.24 2.49
CA VAL A 154 6.03 -12.05 3.46
C VAL A 154 5.83 -12.92 4.71
N ASN A 155 4.59 -12.99 5.22
CA ASN A 155 4.27 -13.74 6.44
C ASN A 155 4.36 -15.27 6.26
N VAL A 156 4.20 -15.79 5.04
CA VAL A 156 4.29 -17.23 4.74
C VAL A 156 5.64 -17.66 4.15
N GLU A 157 6.55 -16.72 3.88
CA GLU A 157 7.93 -17.02 3.51
C GLU A 157 8.56 -17.93 4.60
N LYS A 158 9.67 -18.62 4.31
CA LYS A 158 10.36 -19.47 5.31
C LYS A 158 11.64 -18.81 5.79
N GLY A 159 11.99 -19.01 7.06
CA GLY A 159 13.22 -18.48 7.67
C GLY A 159 12.98 -17.33 8.62
N GLN A 160 14.02 -16.92 9.34
CA GLN A 160 13.94 -15.78 10.27
C GLN A 160 13.78 -14.44 9.50
N TYR A 161 14.50 -14.30 8.39
CA TYR A 161 14.52 -13.09 7.57
C TYR A 161 13.63 -13.28 6.35
N ARG A 162 12.81 -12.26 6.05
CA ARG A 162 11.85 -12.27 4.95
C ARG A 162 12.32 -11.30 3.85
N TYR A 163 12.52 -11.78 2.64
CA TYR A 163 13.15 -11.02 1.55
C TYR A 163 12.20 -10.66 0.41
N THR A 164 10.91 -10.97 0.54
CA THR A 164 9.90 -10.64 -0.47
C THR A 164 9.70 -9.12 -0.58
N ASN A 165 10.11 -8.53 -1.69
CA ASN A 165 10.10 -7.10 -1.95
C ASN A 165 8.74 -6.60 -2.43
N CYS A 166 8.50 -5.30 -2.25
CA CYS A 166 7.34 -4.59 -2.80
C CYS A 166 7.78 -3.30 -3.49
N ILE A 167 7.16 -3.01 -4.63
CA ILE A 167 7.22 -1.72 -5.33
C ILE A 167 5.79 -1.27 -5.56
N LEU A 168 5.40 -0.09 -5.07
CA LEU A 168 4.12 0.50 -5.42
C LEU A 168 4.22 1.24 -6.76
N THR A 169 3.15 1.17 -7.56
CA THR A 169 3.03 1.92 -8.83
C THR A 169 1.74 2.73 -8.92
N ALA A 170 1.00 2.83 -7.81
CA ALA A 170 -0.20 3.63 -7.68
C ALA A 170 -0.45 3.94 -6.19
N ASP A 171 -1.24 4.97 -5.93
CA ASP A 171 -1.77 5.21 -4.59
C ASP A 171 -2.74 4.10 -4.18
N ILE A 172 -2.71 3.72 -2.91
CA ILE A 172 -3.43 2.57 -2.35
C ILE A 172 -4.38 3.07 -1.27
N ASN A 173 -5.69 2.91 -1.47
CA ASN A 173 -6.69 3.18 -0.43
C ASN A 173 -7.04 1.88 0.31
N MET A 174 -6.76 1.81 1.61
CA MET A 174 -7.03 0.66 2.48
C MET A 174 -8.38 0.73 3.21
N GLN A 175 -9.24 1.70 2.85
CA GLN A 175 -10.59 1.78 3.40
C GLN A 175 -11.36 0.47 3.15
N ASP A 176 -12.08 0.01 4.17
CA ASP A 176 -12.84 -1.24 4.18
C ASP A 176 -12.01 -2.52 3.90
N LYS A 177 -10.68 -2.42 4.02
CA LYS A 177 -9.76 -3.55 3.88
C LYS A 177 -9.11 -3.89 5.22
N THR A 178 -8.87 -5.18 5.44
CA THR A 178 -8.20 -5.65 6.65
C THR A 178 -6.70 -5.82 6.40
N TRP A 179 -5.87 -5.08 7.14
CA TRP A 179 -4.43 -5.30 7.18
C TRP A 179 -4.06 -6.29 8.30
N ALA A 180 -3.20 -7.27 7.99
CA ALA A 180 -2.79 -8.29 8.95
C ALA A 180 -1.47 -7.97 9.68
N GLY A 181 -0.76 -6.93 9.26
CA GLY A 181 0.63 -6.67 9.68
C GLY A 181 1.65 -7.53 8.93
N VAL A 182 2.90 -7.09 8.91
CA VAL A 182 4.03 -7.84 8.30
C VAL A 182 5.03 -8.27 9.37
N CYS A 183 5.52 -9.52 9.26
CA CYS A 183 6.42 -10.18 10.21
C CYS A 183 5.83 -10.25 11.63
N THR A 184 4.59 -10.71 11.74
CA THR A 184 3.84 -10.72 13.01
C THR A 184 4.37 -11.74 14.03
N GLY A 185 5.13 -12.74 13.59
CA GLY A 185 5.79 -13.72 14.46
C GLY A 185 6.94 -13.13 15.28
N ASN A 186 7.24 -13.77 16.42
CA ASN A 186 8.23 -13.23 17.37
C ASN A 186 9.67 -13.24 16.86
N SER A 187 10.01 -14.19 15.99
CA SER A 187 11.35 -14.38 15.43
C SER A 187 11.42 -14.01 13.95
N GLU A 188 10.46 -13.23 13.45
CA GLU A 188 10.39 -12.85 12.04
C GLU A 188 10.90 -11.43 11.87
N TRP A 189 11.69 -11.20 10.83
CA TRP A 189 12.27 -9.91 10.52
C TRP A 189 12.14 -9.65 9.02
N PHE A 190 11.58 -8.51 8.67
CA PHE A 190 11.60 -8.04 7.30
C PHE A 190 13.02 -7.62 6.94
N ALA A 191 13.54 -8.16 5.85
CA ALA A 191 14.88 -7.94 5.31
C ALA A 191 14.84 -7.60 3.81
N GLY A 192 13.63 -7.45 3.25
CA GLY A 192 13.42 -7.03 1.87
C GLY A 192 13.43 -5.51 1.71
N THR A 193 13.10 -5.09 0.50
CA THR A 193 12.87 -3.69 0.14
C THR A 193 11.38 -3.43 -0.02
N PHE A 194 10.88 -2.39 0.63
CA PHE A 194 9.59 -1.79 0.35
C PHE A 194 9.82 -0.40 -0.26
N ASP A 195 9.57 -0.26 -1.57
CA ASP A 195 9.68 1.00 -2.29
C ASP A 195 8.27 1.51 -2.62
N GLY A 196 7.84 2.58 -1.97
CA GLY A 196 6.55 3.19 -2.26
C GLY A 196 6.51 3.93 -3.59
N GLY A 197 7.63 4.12 -4.29
CA GLY A 197 7.65 4.80 -5.59
C GLY A 197 7.15 6.25 -5.57
N GLY A 198 7.06 6.88 -4.39
CA GLY A 198 6.46 8.19 -4.19
C GLY A 198 4.94 8.18 -4.00
N HIS A 199 4.32 6.99 -3.91
CA HIS A 199 2.88 6.82 -3.76
C HIS A 199 2.41 6.87 -2.31
N THR A 200 1.10 7.10 -2.16
CA THR A 200 0.42 7.19 -0.86
C THR A 200 -0.37 5.92 -0.54
N ILE A 201 -0.23 5.41 0.68
CA ILE A 201 -1.14 4.44 1.28
C ILE A 201 -2.08 5.18 2.24
N SER A 202 -3.38 5.20 1.96
CA SER A 202 -4.37 5.91 2.78
C SER A 202 -5.23 4.97 3.62
N ASN A 203 -5.71 5.46 4.77
CA ASN A 203 -6.72 4.79 5.61
C ASN A 203 -6.31 3.39 6.10
N LEU A 204 -5.01 3.15 6.27
CA LEU A 204 -4.52 1.87 6.76
C LEU A 204 -4.65 1.81 8.28
N THR A 205 -5.47 0.87 8.75
CA THR A 205 -5.69 0.64 10.19
C THR A 205 -5.16 -0.72 10.62
N TYR A 206 -4.49 -0.79 11.76
CA TYR A 206 -4.08 -2.04 12.38
C TYR A 206 -4.09 -1.95 13.90
N THR A 207 -4.97 -2.75 14.52
CA THR A 207 -5.06 -2.88 15.98
C THR A 207 -4.69 -4.29 16.38
N CYS A 208 -3.77 -4.45 17.31
CA CYS A 208 -3.41 -5.76 17.86
C CYS A 208 -3.06 -5.67 19.35
N GLU A 209 -3.04 -6.83 20.02
CA GLU A 209 -2.72 -6.87 21.44
C GLU A 209 -1.25 -6.51 21.71
N GLN A 210 -0.33 -7.02 20.90
CA GLN A 210 1.11 -6.88 21.12
C GLN A 210 1.69 -5.64 20.44
N ASP A 211 2.44 -5.84 19.35
CA ASP A 211 3.22 -4.83 18.67
C ASP A 211 2.50 -4.41 17.38
N ALA A 212 2.11 -3.15 17.28
CA ALA A 212 1.38 -2.62 16.12
C ALA A 212 2.29 -1.78 15.22
N ALA A 213 2.36 -2.13 13.94
CA ALA A 213 3.01 -1.35 12.88
C ALA A 213 2.65 -1.90 11.50
N PHE A 214 2.92 -1.12 10.45
CA PHE A 214 2.88 -1.64 9.08
C PHE A 214 3.80 -2.87 8.92
N ILE A 215 5.03 -2.77 9.42
CA ILE A 215 6.01 -3.85 9.57
C ILE A 215 6.40 -3.98 11.05
N LYS A 216 6.15 -5.13 11.67
CA LYS A 216 6.42 -5.34 13.10
C LYS A 216 7.92 -5.28 13.42
N LYS A 217 8.76 -5.93 12.60
CA LYS A 217 10.21 -5.98 12.81
C LYS A 217 10.98 -5.90 11.50
N ALA A 218 12.02 -5.08 11.45
CA ALA A 218 12.91 -4.91 10.31
C ALA A 218 14.40 -5.05 10.71
N SER A 219 15.18 -5.76 9.91
CA SER A 219 16.63 -5.97 10.12
C SER A 219 17.33 -6.34 8.81
N GLU A 220 18.62 -6.68 8.87
CA GLU A 220 19.42 -7.25 7.76
C GLU A 220 19.29 -6.49 6.43
N ASN A 221 19.85 -5.28 6.38
CA ASN A 221 19.83 -4.44 5.17
C ASN A 221 18.42 -4.17 4.62
N CYS A 222 17.38 -4.28 5.45
CA CYS A 222 16.03 -3.85 5.10
C CYS A 222 16.03 -2.40 4.63
N ILE A 223 15.30 -2.12 3.55
CA ILE A 223 15.11 -0.78 3.02
C ILE A 223 13.62 -0.50 2.95
N ILE A 224 13.17 0.58 3.58
CA ILE A 224 11.83 1.14 3.37
C ILE A 224 12.02 2.56 2.87
N LYS A 225 11.44 2.86 1.70
CA LYS A 225 11.59 4.19 1.12
C LYS A 225 10.40 4.67 0.30
N ASN A 226 10.33 5.98 0.11
CA ASN A 226 9.47 6.65 -0.86
C ASN A 226 7.98 6.37 -0.68
N VAL A 227 7.48 6.38 0.55
CA VAL A 227 6.07 6.09 0.82
C VAL A 227 5.48 7.12 1.78
N THR A 228 4.30 7.61 1.43
CA THR A 228 3.47 8.41 2.34
C THR A 228 2.34 7.54 2.87
N PHE A 229 2.17 7.49 4.18
CA PHE A 229 0.99 6.93 4.82
C PHE A 229 0.07 8.07 5.22
N LYS A 230 -1.15 8.11 4.70
CA LYS A 230 -2.15 9.14 5.01
C LYS A 230 -3.24 8.55 5.89
N ASP A 231 -3.57 9.24 6.98
CA ASP A 231 -4.62 8.84 7.93
C ASP A 231 -4.43 7.39 8.43
N LEU A 232 -3.19 7.07 8.80
CA LEU A 232 -2.80 5.75 9.31
C LEU A 232 -3.11 5.61 10.80
N GLU A 233 -3.70 4.49 11.20
CA GLU A 233 -3.98 4.18 12.61
C GLU A 233 -3.30 2.88 13.05
N MET A 234 -2.36 2.99 13.99
CA MET A 234 -1.65 1.86 14.59
C MET A 234 -1.92 1.82 16.09
N ILE A 235 -2.56 0.75 16.58
CA ILE A 235 -2.96 0.64 17.98
C ILE A 235 -2.46 -0.68 18.57
N ALA A 236 -1.52 -0.57 19.51
CA ALA A 236 -1.01 -1.67 20.32
C ALA A 236 -1.66 -1.62 21.72
N THR A 237 -2.44 -2.64 22.09
CA THR A 237 -3.22 -2.56 23.34
C THR A 237 -2.44 -3.00 24.60
N SER A 238 -1.29 -3.65 24.46
CA SER A 238 -0.47 -4.11 25.61
C SER A 238 1.04 -3.87 25.47
N HIS A 239 1.53 -3.59 24.26
CA HIS A 239 2.96 -3.40 23.99
C HIS A 239 3.18 -2.13 23.15
N SER A 240 4.16 -2.13 22.25
CA SER A 240 4.66 -0.94 21.57
C SER A 240 4.04 -0.75 20.19
N ALA A 241 4.01 0.50 19.71
CA ALA A 241 3.53 0.84 18.39
C ALA A 241 4.59 1.62 17.59
N GLY A 242 4.58 1.44 16.28
CA GLY A 242 5.29 2.29 15.34
C GLY A 242 4.41 2.52 14.12
N GLY A 243 4.44 3.72 13.52
CA GLY A 243 3.63 3.96 12.32
C GLY A 243 4.04 3.01 11.18
N ILE A 244 5.33 2.99 10.85
CA ILE A 244 5.87 2.15 9.77
C ILE A 244 6.55 0.89 10.30
N ILE A 245 7.47 1.05 11.27
CA ILE A 245 8.20 -0.07 11.87
C ILE A 245 7.99 -0.08 13.37
N LYS A 246 7.62 -1.21 13.99
CA LYS A 246 7.66 -1.28 15.45
C LYS A 246 9.09 -1.37 15.95
N GLN A 247 9.87 -2.37 15.51
CA GLN A 247 11.27 -2.54 15.93
C GLN A 247 12.22 -2.59 14.73
N ALA A 248 13.19 -1.68 14.69
CA ALA A 248 14.26 -1.65 13.69
C ALA A 248 15.60 -2.05 14.31
N SER A 249 16.31 -2.96 13.63
CA SER A 249 17.64 -3.45 14.03
C SER A 249 18.56 -3.63 12.82
N GLY A 250 19.76 -4.17 13.05
CA GLY A 250 20.74 -4.43 11.99
C GLY A 250 21.06 -3.16 11.20
N SER A 251 21.25 -3.31 9.89
CA SER A 251 21.53 -2.23 8.94
C SER A 251 20.26 -1.70 8.25
N THR A 252 19.14 -1.61 8.96
CA THR A 252 17.87 -1.13 8.39
C THR A 252 17.97 0.35 7.98
N ILE A 253 17.47 0.69 6.80
CA ILE A 253 17.41 2.05 6.27
C ILE A 253 15.94 2.43 6.04
N VAL A 254 15.50 3.52 6.67
CA VAL A 254 14.19 4.15 6.42
C VAL A 254 14.43 5.54 5.85
N MET A 255 13.88 5.82 4.67
CA MET A 255 14.30 6.96 3.86
C MET A 255 13.12 7.55 3.10
N ASN A 256 12.86 8.85 3.22
CA ASN A 256 11.77 9.49 2.46
C ASN A 256 10.41 8.80 2.73
N CYS A 257 10.12 8.59 4.01
CA CYS A 257 8.89 7.96 4.47
C CYS A 257 8.12 8.93 5.37
N HIS A 258 6.82 9.05 5.13
CA HIS A 258 5.99 10.08 5.76
C HIS A 258 4.74 9.46 6.36
N VAL A 259 4.34 9.94 7.53
CA VAL A 259 3.00 9.68 8.08
C VAL A 259 2.29 11.02 8.20
N VAL A 260 1.21 11.21 7.43
CA VAL A 260 0.42 12.43 7.35
C VAL A 260 -0.93 12.21 8.00
N GLY A 261 -1.16 12.85 9.15
CA GLY A 261 -2.33 12.61 9.99
C GLY A 261 -2.34 11.22 10.64
N GLY A 262 -3.51 10.81 11.12
CA GLY A 262 -3.68 9.52 11.79
C GLY A 262 -3.12 9.47 13.23
N LYS A 263 -2.98 8.24 13.75
CA LYS A 263 -2.65 7.98 15.16
C LYS A 263 -1.72 6.79 15.33
N VAL A 264 -0.79 6.90 16.27
CA VAL A 264 0.05 5.79 16.74
C VAL A 264 -0.06 5.69 18.25
N ILE A 265 -0.71 4.63 18.73
CA ILE A 265 -1.12 4.48 20.12
C ILE A 265 -0.54 3.19 20.71
N SER A 266 0.17 3.32 21.82
CA SER A 266 0.57 2.22 22.71
C SER A 266 -0.12 2.39 24.06
N THR A 267 -1.12 1.55 24.37
CA THR A 267 -1.79 1.63 25.68
C THR A 267 -1.08 0.83 26.78
N GLY A 268 -0.07 0.04 26.40
CA GLY A 268 0.85 -0.62 27.31
C GLY A 268 1.95 0.30 27.85
N LEU A 269 2.97 -0.28 28.49
CA LEU A 269 4.19 0.44 28.91
C LEU A 269 5.26 0.43 27.79
N GLY A 270 4.83 0.37 26.53
CA GLY A 270 5.69 0.24 25.36
C GLY A 270 6.11 1.58 24.76
N GLN A 271 6.90 1.50 23.69
CA GLN A 271 7.30 2.65 22.88
C GLN A 271 6.19 3.04 21.88
N ALA A 272 6.05 4.32 21.55
CA ALA A 272 5.27 4.79 20.40
C ALA A 272 6.09 5.78 19.57
N GLY A 273 6.23 5.49 18.27
CA GLY A 273 6.91 6.38 17.33
C GLY A 273 6.16 6.55 16.03
N GLY A 274 6.06 7.78 15.52
CA GLY A 274 5.33 8.03 14.26
C GLY A 274 5.93 7.29 13.06
N ILE A 275 7.24 7.09 13.03
CA ILE A 275 7.91 6.27 11.99
C ILE A 275 8.38 4.93 12.57
N ILE A 276 9.18 4.97 13.64
CA ILE A 276 9.74 3.78 14.27
C ILE A 276 9.43 3.74 15.76
N GLY A 277 8.88 2.64 16.28
CA GLY A 277 8.67 2.48 17.72
C GLY A 277 9.98 2.40 18.50
N PHE A 278 10.87 1.47 18.14
CA PHE A 278 12.12 1.18 18.85
C PHE A 278 13.27 0.85 17.90
N ILE A 279 14.41 1.51 18.08
CA ILE A 279 15.67 1.23 17.39
C ILE A 279 16.63 0.51 18.34
N THR A 280 17.20 -0.63 17.91
CA THR A 280 18.07 -1.48 18.76
C THR A 280 19.50 -1.63 18.26
N SER A 281 19.92 -0.84 17.28
CA SER A 281 21.22 -0.98 16.62
C SER A 281 21.73 0.37 16.11
N GLU A 282 23.04 0.63 16.30
CA GLU A 282 23.71 1.84 15.79
C GLU A 282 23.76 1.92 14.27
N ASN A 283 23.53 0.81 13.58
CA ASN A 283 23.55 0.73 12.12
C ASN A 283 22.20 1.06 11.48
N VAL A 284 21.15 1.29 12.28
CA VAL A 284 19.86 1.75 11.77
C VAL A 284 19.97 3.21 11.36
N LYS A 285 19.42 3.54 10.19
CA LYS A 285 19.49 4.86 9.59
C LYS A 285 18.09 5.36 9.21
N VAL A 286 17.73 6.55 9.68
CA VAL A 286 16.47 7.21 9.38
C VAL A 286 16.77 8.55 8.73
N TYR A 287 16.34 8.71 7.47
CA TYR A 287 16.67 9.87 6.64
C TYR A 287 15.44 10.50 6.03
N ALA A 288 15.35 11.82 6.03
CA ALA A 288 14.33 12.55 5.27
C ALA A 288 12.88 12.06 5.56
N CYS A 289 12.59 11.66 6.80
CA CYS A 289 11.27 11.16 7.19
C CYS A 289 10.47 12.23 7.93
N SER A 290 9.15 12.14 7.90
CA SER A 290 8.31 13.05 8.67
C SER A 290 7.05 12.40 9.24
N SER A 291 6.53 12.97 10.32
CA SER A 291 5.30 12.51 10.94
C SER A 291 4.45 13.66 11.47
N SER A 292 3.17 13.66 11.11
CA SER A 292 2.13 14.48 11.73
C SER A 292 1.07 13.67 12.47
N ALA A 293 1.31 12.37 12.66
CA ALA A 293 0.44 11.52 13.47
C ALA A 293 0.39 11.99 14.93
N GLU A 294 -0.78 11.84 15.55
CA GLU A 294 -0.93 11.94 17.00
C GLU A 294 -0.28 10.72 17.66
N ILE A 295 0.71 10.96 18.53
CA ILE A 295 1.44 9.89 19.21
C ILE A 295 0.98 9.81 20.66
N GLN A 296 0.54 8.62 21.07
CA GLN A 296 0.08 8.35 22.42
C GLN A 296 0.80 7.14 23.01
N SER A 297 1.46 7.31 24.16
CA SER A 297 2.02 6.20 24.95
C SER A 297 2.11 6.56 26.43
N LYS A 298 2.16 5.53 27.28
CA LYS A 298 2.50 5.66 28.71
C LYS A 298 4.01 5.74 28.95
N SER A 299 4.86 5.31 28.02
CA SER A 299 6.32 5.33 28.20
C SER A 299 6.98 6.17 27.11
N TRP A 300 8.05 5.66 26.47
CA TRP A 300 8.78 6.32 25.40
C TRP A 300 7.89 6.73 24.22
N ARG A 301 7.73 8.03 24.02
CA ARG A 301 6.93 8.58 22.91
C ARG A 301 7.67 9.66 22.14
N GLY A 302 7.72 9.51 20.82
CA GLY A 302 8.26 10.54 19.95
C GLY A 302 7.63 10.61 18.57
N GLY A 303 7.62 11.81 17.99
CA GLY A 303 7.00 12.07 16.70
C GLY A 303 7.62 11.26 15.56
N ILE A 304 8.93 11.05 15.58
CA ILE A 304 9.64 10.20 14.61
C ILE A 304 9.92 8.83 15.22
N VAL A 305 10.63 8.81 16.36
CA VAL A 305 11.07 7.56 17.00
C VAL A 305 10.62 7.52 18.46
N GLY A 306 10.01 6.42 18.89
CA GLY A 306 9.65 6.25 20.30
C GLY A 306 10.90 6.17 21.17
N ASP A 307 11.75 5.19 20.88
CA ASP A 307 13.00 4.96 21.60
C ASP A 307 14.15 4.67 20.63
N ASN A 308 15.22 5.46 20.70
CA ASN A 308 16.44 5.29 19.93
C ASN A 308 17.58 4.70 20.79
N GLY A 309 17.46 3.41 21.15
CA GLY A 309 18.50 2.64 21.85
C GLY A 309 18.32 2.47 23.37
N GLY A 310 17.16 2.82 23.92
CA GLY A 310 16.83 3.01 25.35
C GLY A 310 16.73 1.78 26.25
N ASN A 311 17.68 0.87 26.11
CA ASN A 311 18.20 0.18 27.28
C ASN A 311 19.72 0.18 27.17
N TYR A 312 20.44 0.47 28.26
CA TYR A 312 21.91 0.59 28.39
C TYR A 312 22.76 -0.49 27.68
N ALA A 313 22.16 -1.56 27.14
CA ALA A 313 22.77 -2.60 26.33
C ALA A 313 22.83 -2.31 24.81
N HIS A 314 22.08 -1.32 24.30
CA HIS A 314 22.00 -1.02 22.88
C HIS A 314 22.45 0.42 22.59
N LYS A 315 23.13 0.60 21.47
CA LYS A 315 23.43 1.94 20.94
C LYS A 315 22.32 2.34 19.97
N GLY A 316 21.89 3.60 20.04
CA GLY A 316 20.88 4.14 19.13
C GLY A 316 21.43 4.32 17.71
N GLY A 317 20.52 4.31 16.74
CA GLY A 317 20.79 4.57 15.34
C GLY A 317 21.00 6.06 15.02
N THR A 318 21.10 6.34 13.74
CA THR A 318 21.31 7.69 13.18
C THR A 318 20.01 8.23 12.58
N ILE A 319 19.58 9.41 13.02
CA ILE A 319 18.38 10.11 12.54
C ILE A 319 18.80 11.45 11.95
N VAL A 320 18.57 11.68 10.65
CA VAL A 320 19.03 12.90 9.96
C VAL A 320 17.92 13.50 9.13
N ALA A 321 17.80 14.83 9.20
CA ALA A 321 16.92 15.62 8.34
C ALA A 321 15.45 15.17 8.40
N CYS A 322 14.95 14.87 9.60
CA CYS A 322 13.57 14.46 9.84
C CYS A 322 12.77 15.57 10.54
N TYR A 323 11.45 15.56 10.41
CA TYR A 323 10.62 16.52 11.13
C TYR A 323 9.30 15.95 11.67
N ALA A 324 8.80 16.53 12.76
CA ALA A 324 7.51 16.16 13.33
C ALA A 324 6.60 17.39 13.55
N THR A 325 5.32 17.27 13.25
CA THR A 325 4.31 18.31 13.50
C THR A 325 3.13 17.82 14.33
N GLY A 326 3.00 16.50 14.51
CA GLY A 326 1.91 15.89 15.27
C GLY A 326 2.07 16.08 16.78
N ASN A 327 0.95 15.99 17.49
CA ASN A 327 0.94 16.08 18.94
C ASN A 327 1.53 14.82 19.58
N VAL A 328 2.26 14.98 20.68
CA VAL A 328 2.80 13.89 21.48
C VAL A 328 2.17 13.96 22.86
N VAL A 329 1.28 13.01 23.16
CA VAL A 329 0.31 13.09 24.26
C VAL A 329 0.50 11.94 25.25
N GLU A 330 0.34 12.25 26.54
CA GLU A 330 0.32 11.26 27.61
C GLU A 330 -1.03 10.55 27.71
N LEU A 331 -1.01 9.21 27.74
CA LEU A 331 -2.24 8.44 27.95
C LEU A 331 -2.76 8.46 29.39
N THR A 332 -1.88 8.62 30.38
CA THR A 332 -2.25 8.66 31.79
C THR A 332 -1.22 9.43 32.62
N PRO A 333 -1.61 10.43 33.41
CA PRO A 333 -0.70 11.10 34.33
C PRO A 333 -0.09 10.10 35.32
N ASN A 334 1.22 10.18 35.55
CA ASN A 334 2.02 9.38 36.50
C ASN A 334 2.50 8.00 36.01
N ALA A 335 2.82 7.87 34.72
CA ALA A 335 3.56 6.69 34.28
C ALA A 335 4.99 6.63 34.89
N VAL A 336 5.55 5.42 34.89
CA VAL A 336 6.71 5.02 35.71
C VAL A 336 8.06 5.36 35.01
N SER A 337 8.01 5.68 33.71
CA SER A 337 9.15 6.08 32.87
C SER A 337 8.65 6.98 31.74
N ASN A 338 8.90 8.29 31.83
CA ASN A 338 8.16 9.31 31.06
C ASN A 338 9.02 10.01 30.00
N ASP A 339 9.95 9.28 29.40
CA ASP A 339 10.80 9.85 28.35
C ASP A 339 9.94 10.18 27.12
N ALA A 340 9.70 11.46 26.92
CA ALA A 340 8.92 11.99 25.82
C ALA A 340 9.72 13.08 25.11
N GLY A 341 9.64 13.11 23.79
CA GLY A 341 10.24 14.20 23.02
C GLY A 341 9.56 14.31 21.67
N VAL A 342 9.43 15.52 21.17
CA VAL A 342 8.68 15.77 19.92
C VAL A 342 9.29 15.01 18.74
N ILE A 343 10.61 14.86 18.69
CA ILE A 343 11.27 14.04 17.66
C ILE A 343 11.48 12.61 18.16
N VAL A 344 12.14 12.46 19.30
CA VAL A 344 12.49 11.15 19.88
C VAL A 344 12.12 11.10 21.36
N GLY A 345 11.49 10.01 21.80
CA GLY A 345 11.12 9.81 23.21
C GLY A 345 12.33 9.60 24.13
N ALA A 346 13.26 8.71 23.78
CA ALA A 346 14.59 8.61 24.40
C ALA A 346 15.68 8.42 23.33
N ASN A 347 16.82 9.10 23.47
CA ASN A 347 17.89 9.05 22.48
C ASN A 347 19.25 8.61 23.05
N TYR A 348 19.78 7.52 22.49
CA TYR A 348 21.13 6.98 22.72
C TYR A 348 21.93 6.84 21.42
N GLY A 349 21.47 7.50 20.36
CA GLY A 349 22.11 7.54 19.05
C GLY A 349 22.40 8.97 18.62
N THR A 350 22.51 9.18 17.32
CA THR A 350 22.79 10.51 16.74
C THR A 350 21.54 11.09 16.10
N ILE A 351 21.33 12.38 16.34
CA ILE A 351 20.27 13.17 15.70
C ILE A 351 20.93 14.37 15.05
N THR A 352 20.61 14.64 13.79
CA THR A 352 21.20 15.76 13.04
C THR A 352 20.14 16.48 12.24
N SER A 353 20.05 17.80 12.42
CA SER A 353 19.16 18.68 11.66
C SER A 353 17.70 18.18 11.66
N CYS A 354 17.16 17.84 12.83
CA CYS A 354 15.75 17.45 12.96
C CYS A 354 14.95 18.59 13.60
N TYR A 355 13.72 18.80 13.12
CA TYR A 355 12.91 20.00 13.40
C TYR A 355 11.47 19.64 13.77
N TRP A 356 10.81 20.49 14.54
CA TRP A 356 9.40 20.28 14.88
C TRP A 356 8.60 21.57 14.91
N ALA A 357 7.27 21.48 14.73
CA ALA A 357 6.39 22.65 14.77
C ALA A 357 5.18 22.52 15.70
N ASN A 358 5.08 21.45 16.50
CA ASN A 358 3.94 21.30 17.41
C ASN A 358 4.02 22.27 18.60
N ASP A 359 2.84 22.66 19.09
CA ASP A 359 2.68 23.52 20.26
C ASP A 359 2.38 22.74 21.54
N GLU A 360 1.96 21.48 21.41
CA GLU A 360 1.52 20.64 22.52
C GLU A 360 2.44 19.43 22.69
N LEU A 361 3.35 19.55 23.66
CA LEU A 361 3.97 18.40 24.30
C LEU A 361 3.40 18.31 25.70
N ASP A 362 2.49 17.37 25.92
CA ASP A 362 2.09 16.97 27.27
C ASP A 362 3.09 15.93 27.77
N CYS A 363 4.20 16.42 28.32
CA CYS A 363 5.14 15.58 29.04
C CYS A 363 4.84 15.68 30.54
N GLY A 364 4.24 14.63 31.11
CA GLY A 364 4.20 14.45 32.54
C GLY A 364 5.59 14.49 33.17
N TYR A 365 5.63 14.43 34.51
CA TYR A 365 6.86 14.54 35.30
C TYR A 365 8.01 13.67 34.77
N ASN A 366 9.22 14.24 34.66
CA ASN A 366 10.49 13.54 34.44
C ASN A 366 10.83 13.09 33.00
N VAL A 367 10.96 14.04 32.08
CA VAL A 367 11.64 13.79 30.79
C VAL A 367 13.15 13.92 31.00
N TYR A 368 13.89 12.82 30.84
CA TYR A 368 15.35 12.84 31.00
C TYR A 368 16.08 12.75 29.66
N GLU A 369 15.54 12.01 28.67
CA GLU A 369 16.33 11.59 27.51
C GLU A 369 15.69 11.90 26.14
N GLY A 370 14.53 12.56 26.12
CA GLY A 370 13.88 12.96 24.87
C GLY A 370 14.62 14.04 24.09
N VAL A 371 14.24 14.21 22.82
CA VAL A 371 14.71 15.30 21.96
C VAL A 371 13.53 16.11 21.43
N GLY A 372 13.55 17.41 21.70
CA GLY A 372 12.46 18.35 21.50
C GLY A 372 12.18 19.15 22.79
N ALA A 373 10.95 19.61 22.98
CA ALA A 373 10.55 20.18 24.27
C ALA A 373 10.75 19.13 25.38
N GLY A 374 11.31 19.54 26.53
CA GLY A 374 11.35 18.72 27.74
C GLY A 374 12.56 17.80 27.97
N GLY A 375 13.27 17.30 26.96
CA GLY A 375 14.34 16.31 27.18
C GLY A 375 15.72 16.90 27.51
N LYS A 376 16.41 16.28 28.49
CA LYS A 376 17.74 16.69 28.97
C LYS A 376 18.85 15.82 28.39
N PHE A 377 18.97 15.72 27.07
CA PHE A 377 20.26 15.35 26.47
C PHE A 377 21.09 16.60 26.15
N LYS A 378 22.33 16.59 26.67
CA LYS A 378 23.35 17.63 26.57
C LYS A 378 23.99 17.61 25.19
N GLU A 379 23.40 18.31 24.24
CA GLU A 379 24.16 19.05 23.25
C GLU A 379 23.46 20.40 23.11
N GLU A 380 24.08 21.40 23.72
CA GLU A 380 24.12 22.80 23.31
C GLU A 380 22.97 23.22 22.35
N ASN A 381 21.83 23.63 22.92
CA ASN A 381 20.76 24.36 22.23
C ASN A 381 20.21 23.72 20.95
N ILE A 382 19.32 22.73 21.06
CA ILE A 382 18.41 22.41 19.96
C ILE A 382 17.23 23.40 20.00
N GLU A 383 17.44 24.62 19.50
CA GLU A 383 16.37 25.57 19.13
C GLU A 383 15.83 25.26 17.72
N ASN A 384 15.50 23.99 17.44
CA ASN A 384 14.97 23.56 16.15
C ASN A 384 13.43 23.52 16.11
N LYS A 385 12.78 24.19 17.09
CA LYS A 385 11.34 24.44 16.99
C LYS A 385 11.10 25.48 15.90
N VAL A 386 10.35 25.09 14.89
CA VAL A 386 9.81 25.99 13.87
C VAL A 386 8.61 26.72 14.44
N THR A 387 8.61 28.03 14.29
CA THR A 387 7.53 28.94 14.69
C THR A 387 6.93 29.59 13.44
N ASP A 388 5.65 29.97 13.51
CA ASP A 388 4.92 30.62 12.42
C ASP A 388 4.98 29.86 11.07
N ASN A 389 5.14 28.53 11.13
CA ASN A 389 5.33 27.66 9.96
C ASN A 389 6.49 28.08 9.04
N ASN A 390 7.52 28.75 9.57
CA ASN A 390 8.67 29.22 8.80
C ASN A 390 9.80 28.16 8.73
N TRP A 391 9.75 27.31 7.70
CA TRP A 391 10.69 26.21 7.51
C TRP A 391 11.96 26.55 6.72
N ASP A 392 12.20 27.80 6.30
CA ASP A 392 13.28 28.11 5.34
C ASP A 392 14.67 27.74 5.87
N ALA A 393 14.96 28.07 7.13
CA ALA A 393 16.20 27.69 7.79
C ALA A 393 16.31 26.16 7.98
N ALA A 394 15.19 25.52 8.35
CA ALA A 394 15.12 24.08 8.54
C ALA A 394 15.41 23.33 7.24
N ILE A 395 14.78 23.72 6.13
CA ILE A 395 15.03 23.17 4.79
C ILE A 395 16.51 23.24 4.44
N THR A 396 17.12 24.41 4.62
CA THR A 396 18.54 24.64 4.30
C THR A 396 19.44 23.70 5.10
N ALA A 397 19.25 23.62 6.42
CA ALA A 397 20.06 22.78 7.30
C ALA A 397 19.83 21.28 7.06
N MET A 398 18.59 20.87 6.80
CA MET A 398 18.24 19.49 6.47
C MET A 398 18.87 19.04 5.16
N ASN A 399 18.79 19.86 4.11
CA ASN A 399 19.42 19.56 2.82
C ASN A 399 20.95 19.50 2.92
N GLN A 400 21.56 20.38 3.71
CA GLN A 400 22.99 20.29 3.99
C GLN A 400 23.35 18.98 4.72
N ALA A 401 22.57 18.58 5.71
CA ALA A 401 22.80 17.35 6.46
C ALA A 401 22.65 16.09 5.59
N LEU A 402 21.65 16.06 4.70
CA LEU A 402 21.51 14.99 3.70
C LEU A 402 22.73 14.91 2.79
N ALA A 403 23.21 16.05 2.29
CA ALA A 403 24.43 16.10 1.47
C ALA A 403 25.67 15.58 2.24
N THR A 404 25.83 15.95 3.51
CA THR A 404 26.91 15.43 4.38
C THR A 404 26.79 13.93 4.62
N ALA A 405 25.56 13.41 4.73
CA ALA A 405 25.29 11.97 4.81
C ALA A 405 25.41 11.23 3.46
N ASN A 406 25.82 11.92 2.39
CA ASN A 406 25.90 11.42 1.02
C ASN A 406 24.55 10.93 0.44
N ILE A 407 23.46 11.56 0.87
CA ILE A 407 22.10 11.36 0.36
C ILE A 407 21.76 12.55 -0.53
N LYS A 408 22.16 12.50 -1.80
CA LYS A 408 22.08 13.65 -2.72
C LYS A 408 20.84 13.71 -3.60
N ASN A 409 20.16 12.57 -3.76
CA ASN A 409 18.98 12.46 -4.62
C ASN A 409 17.68 12.84 -3.89
N TYR A 410 17.76 13.39 -2.67
CA TYR A 410 16.60 13.77 -1.88
C TYR A 410 16.80 15.20 -1.39
N THR A 411 15.89 16.09 -1.80
CA THR A 411 15.92 17.50 -1.42
C THR A 411 14.59 17.89 -0.81
N TRP A 412 14.60 18.36 0.43
CA TRP A 412 13.45 19.00 1.06
C TRP A 412 13.09 20.30 0.35
N ILE A 413 11.81 20.45 0.05
CA ILE A 413 11.19 21.67 -0.45
C ILE A 413 9.91 21.95 0.34
N LYS A 414 9.42 23.19 0.27
CA LYS A 414 8.11 23.53 0.84
C LYS A 414 7.01 22.77 0.10
N ASN A 415 6.09 22.19 0.85
CA ASN A 415 4.85 21.67 0.29
C ASN A 415 3.92 22.84 -0.03
N THR A 416 3.40 22.87 -1.25
CA THR A 416 2.40 23.86 -1.69
C THR A 416 1.06 23.21 -2.03
N GLY A 417 0.89 21.92 -1.69
CA GLY A 417 -0.35 21.18 -1.85
C GLY A 417 -1.35 21.42 -0.72
N ASP A 418 -2.52 20.78 -0.83
CA ASP A 418 -3.65 20.97 0.09
C ASP A 418 -3.38 20.45 1.51
N ASP A 419 -2.39 19.59 1.70
CA ASP A 419 -1.98 19.00 2.98
C ASP A 419 -0.85 19.77 3.68
N ALA A 420 -0.42 20.92 3.15
CA ALA A 420 0.75 21.68 3.63
C ALA A 420 0.69 22.12 5.10
N GLU A 421 -0.50 22.19 5.73
CA GLU A 421 -0.62 22.46 7.16
C GLU A 421 -0.08 21.31 8.03
N ASN A 422 -0.42 20.07 7.66
CA ASN A 422 -0.03 18.86 8.38
C ASN A 422 1.20 18.17 7.75
N HIS A 423 1.64 18.64 6.58
CA HIS A 423 2.75 18.09 5.82
C HIS A 423 3.52 19.23 5.14
N PRO A 424 4.17 20.13 5.90
CA PRO A 424 4.69 21.40 5.39
C PRO A 424 5.84 21.27 4.40
N LEU A 425 6.52 20.13 4.39
CA LEU A 425 7.66 19.87 3.52
C LEU A 425 7.48 18.52 2.81
N ILE A 426 7.88 18.48 1.55
CA ILE A 426 7.95 17.27 0.72
C ILE A 426 9.37 17.11 0.17
N ILE A 427 9.71 15.90 -0.25
CA ILE A 427 10.98 15.63 -0.91
C ILE A 427 10.81 15.61 -2.43
N LEU A 428 11.66 16.35 -3.13
CA LEU A 428 11.95 16.11 -4.53
C LEU A 428 13.02 15.01 -4.63
N ALA A 429 12.67 13.90 -5.30
CA ALA A 429 13.57 12.79 -5.54
C ALA A 429 14.03 12.77 -7.01
N ASP A 430 15.35 12.73 -7.22
CA ASP A 430 16.01 12.72 -8.55
C ASP A 430 16.36 11.31 -9.05
#